data_AF-A0A8T1GZR7-F1
#
_entry.id   AF-A0A8T1GZR7-F1
#
_cell.length_a   1.000
_cell.length_b   1.000
_cell.length_c   1.000
_cell.angle_alpha   90.00
_cell.angle_beta   90.00
_cell.angle_gamma   90.00
#
_symmetry.space_group_name_H-M   'P 1'
#
loop_
_entity.id
_entity.type
_entity.pdbx_description
1 polymer ?
#
loop_
_entity_poly.entity_id
_entity_poly.type
_entity_poly.pdbx_seq_one_letter_code
_entity_poly.pdbx_strand_id
1 'polypeptide(L)'
;MGGLDFAGRTPVHIASGSAALAYSMMLGKRRGHGTHELNYRPHNVTHIVIGTVFLWVGWFGFNAGSALCANLRGVMAAVVTNLAACVGGMTWCILDYRLERKWSTVGFYRGVVAGLVSISPGSGMVLR
;
A
#
# COMPACT_ATOMS: atom_id res chain seq x y z
N MET A 1 18.67 17.36 10.28
CA MET A 1 17.88 17.15 9.04
C MET A 1 16.41 17.02 9.42
N GLY A 2 15.56 17.98 9.03
CA GLY A 2 14.13 18.04 9.38
C GLY A 2 13.24 17.20 8.46
N GLY A 3 13.50 15.90 8.37
CA GLY A 3 12.69 14.97 7.59
C GLY A 3 11.32 14.76 8.23
N LEU A 4 10.26 15.17 7.55
CA LEU A 4 8.89 15.00 8.00
C LEU A 4 8.40 13.60 7.61
N ASP A 5 8.45 12.68 8.58
CA ASP A 5 7.93 11.32 8.43
C ASP A 5 6.98 11.00 9.59
N PHE A 6 5.68 11.24 9.40
CA PHE A 6 4.69 11.15 10.47
C PHE A 6 4.47 9.73 10.96
N ALA A 7 4.40 8.75 10.05
CA ALA A 7 4.17 7.34 10.38
C ALA A 7 5.27 6.39 9.88
N GLY A 8 6.47 6.88 9.59
CA GLY A 8 7.63 6.01 9.34
C GLY A 8 7.66 5.33 7.96
N ARG A 9 7.33 6.04 6.87
CA ARG A 9 7.50 5.53 5.50
C ARG A 9 8.95 5.12 5.22
N THR A 10 9.91 5.89 5.72
CA THR A 10 11.35 5.68 5.49
C THR A 10 11.86 4.41 6.19
N PRO A 11 11.68 4.23 7.51
CA PRO A 11 12.14 3.02 8.20
C PRO A 11 11.33 1.77 7.85
N VAL A 12 10.05 1.89 7.50
CA VAL A 12 9.21 0.70 7.26
C VAL A 12 9.19 0.33 5.79
N HIS A 13 8.75 1.22 4.91
CA HIS A 13 8.45 0.87 3.51
C HIS A 13 9.68 0.98 2.60
N ILE A 14 10.51 2.00 2.79
CA ILE A 14 11.71 2.18 1.97
C ILE A 14 12.78 1.16 2.38
N ALA A 15 13.00 0.95 3.67
CA ALA A 15 13.98 -0.03 4.14
C ALA A 15 13.59 -1.47 3.81
N SER A 16 12.33 -1.87 4.03
CA SER A 16 11.89 -3.21 3.63
C SER A 16 11.87 -3.38 2.11
N GLY A 17 11.49 -2.34 1.35
CA GLY A 17 11.51 -2.34 -0.10
C GLY A 17 12.93 -2.48 -0.69
N SER A 18 13.91 -1.77 -0.14
CA SER A 18 15.31 -1.89 -0.58
C SER A 18 15.93 -3.23 -0.20
N ALA A 19 15.63 -3.75 1.00
CA ALA A 19 16.06 -5.08 1.41
C ALA A 19 15.43 -6.18 0.54
N ALA A 20 14.14 -6.08 0.23
CA ALA A 20 13.46 -7.01 -0.66
C ALA A 20 14.04 -6.97 -2.08
N LEU A 21 14.39 -5.78 -2.60
CA LEU A 21 15.05 -5.63 -3.89
C LEU A 21 16.44 -6.28 -3.89
N ALA A 22 17.25 -6.01 -2.87
CA ALA A 22 18.57 -6.62 -2.72
C ALA A 22 18.48 -8.15 -2.65
N TYR A 23 17.54 -8.68 -1.86
CA TYR A 23 17.30 -10.11 -1.74
C TYR A 23 16.84 -10.73 -3.07
N SER A 24 15.93 -10.05 -3.80
CA SER A 24 15.49 -10.51 -5.12
C SER A 24 16.62 -10.50 -6.16
N MET A 25 17.56 -9.57 -6.06
CA MET A 25 18.74 -9.54 -6.94
C MET A 25 19.71 -10.68 -6.61
N MET A 26 19.89 -11.01 -5.34
CA MET A 26 20.78 -12.09 -4.91
C MET A 26 20.22 -13.50 -5.23
N LEU A 27 18.92 -13.73 -5.04
CA LEU A 27 18.29 -15.03 -5.35
C LEU A 27 18.07 -15.26 -6.85
N GLY A 28 17.89 -14.20 -7.62
CA GLY A 28 17.56 -14.27 -9.04
C GLY A 28 16.10 -14.62 -9.35
N LYS A 29 15.78 -14.72 -10.65
CA LYS A 29 14.41 -14.92 -11.14
C LYS A 29 13.96 -16.37 -10.97
N ARG A 30 12.70 -16.58 -10.59
CA ARG A 30 12.07 -17.90 -10.56
C ARG A 30 12.02 -18.50 -11.98
N ARG A 31 12.25 -19.80 -12.11
CA ARG A 31 12.17 -20.53 -13.40
C ARG A 31 10.78 -20.33 -14.02
N GLY A 32 10.72 -19.80 -15.26
CA GLY A 32 9.47 -19.43 -15.96
C GLY A 32 9.04 -17.96 -15.81
N HIS A 33 9.85 -17.10 -15.18
CA HIS A 33 9.56 -15.67 -15.10
C HIS A 33 9.55 -15.02 -16.51
N GLY A 34 8.38 -14.58 -16.97
CA GLY A 34 8.16 -14.00 -18.31
C GLY A 34 7.35 -14.87 -19.28
N THR A 35 7.00 -16.11 -18.92
CA THR A 35 6.06 -16.93 -19.71
C THR A 35 4.61 -16.70 -19.28
N HIS A 36 3.66 -16.93 -20.20
CA HIS A 36 2.22 -16.74 -19.98
C HIS A 36 1.65 -17.58 -18.81
N GLU A 37 2.35 -18.64 -18.40
CA GLU A 37 1.99 -19.51 -17.27
C GLU A 37 2.28 -18.88 -15.89
N LEU A 38 3.28 -18.00 -15.81
CA LEU A 38 3.72 -17.33 -14.58
C LEU A 38 3.29 -15.86 -14.51
N ASN A 39 2.63 -15.37 -15.57
CA ASN A 39 2.00 -14.05 -15.59
C ASN A 39 0.85 -14.01 -14.58
N TYR A 40 1.17 -13.57 -13.36
CA TYR A 40 0.23 -13.14 -12.33
C TYR A 40 -1.00 -14.05 -12.19
N ARG A 41 -0.80 -15.35 -11.96
CA ARG A 41 -1.86 -16.21 -11.46
C ARG A 41 -1.94 -16.09 -9.94
N PRO A 42 -2.92 -15.37 -9.37
CA PRO A 42 -3.13 -15.41 -7.93
C PRO A 42 -3.48 -16.84 -7.53
N HIS A 43 -2.72 -17.42 -6.60
CA HIS A 43 -3.00 -18.76 -6.09
C HIS A 43 -4.37 -18.82 -5.41
N ASN A 44 -4.78 -17.74 -4.74
CA ASN A 44 -6.11 -17.57 -4.19
C ASN A 44 -6.44 -16.08 -4.00
N VAL A 45 -7.46 -15.57 -4.69
CA VAL A 45 -7.89 -14.16 -4.61
C VAL A 45 -8.52 -13.85 -3.24
N THR A 46 -9.19 -14.82 -2.61
CA THR A 46 -9.83 -14.65 -1.30
C THR A 46 -8.81 -14.33 -0.20
N HIS A 47 -7.63 -14.96 -0.24
CA HIS A 47 -6.55 -14.66 0.70
C HIS A 47 -6.01 -13.23 0.53
N ILE A 48 -5.93 -12.75 -0.71
CA ILE A 48 -5.51 -11.36 -1.00
C ILE A 48 -6.52 -10.38 -0.40
N VAL A 49 -7.82 -10.66 -0.56
CA VAL A 49 -8.89 -9.81 0.00
C VAL A 49 -8.79 -9.75 1.52
N ILE A 50 -8.74 -10.90 2.19
CA ILE A 50 -8.68 -10.99 3.65
C ILE A 50 -7.41 -10.29 4.18
N GLY A 51 -6.26 -10.55 3.55
CA GLY A 51 -5.00 -9.89 3.92
C GLY A 51 -5.07 -8.37 3.75
N THR A 52 -5.70 -7.89 2.66
CA THR A 52 -5.85 -6.45 2.43
C THR A 52 -6.78 -5.80 3.44
N VAL A 53 -7.85 -6.47 3.86
CA VAL A 53 -8.76 -5.98 4.92
C VAL A 53 -8.01 -5.85 6.24
N PHE A 54 -7.25 -6.87 6.65
CA PHE A 54 -6.43 -6.78 7.86
C PHE A 54 -5.38 -5.69 7.78
N LEU A 55 -4.70 -5.54 6.64
CA LEU A 55 -3.75 -4.46 6.42
C LEU A 55 -4.41 -3.09 6.52
N TRP A 56 -5.57 -2.90 5.91
CA TRP A 56 -6.29 -1.63 5.94
C TRP A 56 -6.73 -1.28 7.37
N VAL A 57 -7.36 -2.21 8.09
CA VAL A 57 -7.76 -2.01 9.50
C VAL A 57 -6.53 -1.72 10.37
N GLY A 58 -5.45 -2.48 10.20
CA GLY A 58 -4.18 -2.24 10.90
C GLY A 58 -3.57 -0.88 10.57
N TRP A 59 -3.72 -0.39 9.33
CA TRP A 59 -3.19 0.89 8.89
C TRP A 59 -3.84 2.09 9.56
N PHE A 60 -5.11 1.97 9.98
CA PHE A 60 -5.74 2.99 10.82
C PHE A 60 -5.00 3.13 12.16
N GLY A 61 -4.71 2.01 12.83
CA GLY A 61 -3.94 2.01 14.07
C GLY A 61 -2.51 2.50 13.86
N PHE A 62 -1.88 2.14 12.74
CA PHE A 62 -0.54 2.59 12.38
C PHE A 62 -0.48 4.11 12.18
N ASN A 63 -1.31 4.67 11.30
CA ASN A 63 -1.28 6.11 10.97
C ASN A 63 -1.91 6.99 12.06
N ALA A 64 -3.03 6.59 12.68
CA ALA A 64 -3.66 7.37 13.74
C ALA A 64 -2.89 7.24 15.07
N GLY A 65 -2.32 6.06 15.36
CA GLY A 65 -1.49 5.82 16.54
C GLY A 65 -0.18 6.59 16.53
N SER A 66 0.37 6.93 15.36
CA SER A 66 1.55 7.81 15.23
C SER A 66 1.33 9.22 15.79
N ALA A 67 0.07 9.64 16.03
CA ALA A 67 -0.22 10.89 16.72
C ALA A 67 0.13 10.86 18.22
N LEU A 68 0.42 9.68 18.80
CA LEU A 68 0.75 9.41 20.21
C LEU A 68 -0.27 9.95 21.25
N CYS A 69 -1.39 10.50 20.79
CA CYS A 69 -2.44 11.10 21.60
C CYS A 69 -3.78 11.01 20.85
N ALA A 70 -4.89 10.88 21.59
CA ALA A 70 -6.24 10.91 21.04
C ALA A 70 -6.71 12.36 20.78
N ASN A 71 -6.03 13.02 19.85
CA ASN A 71 -6.29 14.40 19.46
C ASN A 71 -6.89 14.47 18.04
N LEU A 72 -7.40 15.65 17.65
CA LEU A 72 -8.02 15.86 16.35
C LEU A 72 -7.12 15.45 15.17
N ARG A 73 -5.79 15.52 15.36
CA ARG A 73 -4.78 15.08 14.40
C ARG A 73 -4.81 13.57 14.16
N GLY A 74 -5.00 12.75 15.20
CA GLY A 74 -5.18 11.30 15.05
C GLY A 74 -6.45 10.95 14.27
N VAL A 75 -7.54 11.68 14.53
CA VAL A 75 -8.81 11.51 13.78
C VAL A 75 -8.63 11.90 12.31
N MET A 76 -7.98 13.03 12.02
CA MET A 76 -7.67 13.43 10.65
C MET A 76 -6.77 12.40 9.96
N ALA A 77 -5.75 11.86 10.64
CA ALA A 77 -4.88 10.83 10.10
C ALA A 77 -5.66 9.56 9.72
N ALA A 78 -6.65 9.16 10.53
CA ALA A 78 -7.54 8.05 10.20
C ALA A 78 -8.40 8.33 8.95
N VAL A 79 -9.01 9.52 8.85
CA VAL A 79 -9.83 9.91 7.70
C VAL A 79 -9.01 9.96 6.41
N VAL A 80 -7.84 10.59 6.46
CA VAL A 80 -6.93 10.71 5.32
C VAL A 80 -6.41 9.34 4.88
N THR A 81 -6.19 8.41 5.81
CA THR A 81 -5.81 7.02 5.51
C THR A 81 -6.91 6.29 4.74
N ASN A 82 -8.18 6.42 5.17
CA ASN A 82 -9.31 5.82 4.46
C ASN A 82 -9.45 6.40 3.05
N LEU A 83 -9.39 7.73 2.93
CA LEU A 83 -9.55 8.41 1.66
C LEU A 83 -8.45 8.02 0.67
N ALA A 84 -7.18 7.97 1.12
CA ALA A 84 -6.07 7.56 0.29
C ALA A 84 -6.16 6.10 -0.16
N ALA A 85 -6.64 5.20 0.69
CA ALA A 85 -6.89 3.80 0.33
C ALA A 85 -7.95 3.69 -0.77
N CYS A 86 -9.08 4.39 -0.62
CA CYS A 86 -10.16 4.40 -1.60
C CYS A 86 -9.72 4.96 -2.95
N VAL A 87 -9.06 6.13 -2.94
CA VAL A 87 -8.57 6.80 -4.15
C VAL A 87 -7.46 5.99 -4.82
N GLY A 88 -6.55 5.39 -4.04
CA GLY A 88 -5.49 4.52 -4.56
C GLY A 88 -6.05 3.29 -5.27
N GLY A 89 -7.05 2.63 -4.68
CA GLY A 89 -7.75 1.50 -5.29
C GLY A 89 -8.48 1.89 -6.58
N MET A 90 -9.26 2.97 -6.56
CA MET A 90 -9.96 3.46 -7.75
C MET A 90 -9.01 3.87 -8.87
N THR A 91 -7.93 4.57 -8.55
CA THR A 91 -6.94 5.02 -9.54
C THR A 91 -6.28 3.84 -10.21
N TRP A 92 -5.92 2.80 -9.45
CA TRP A 92 -5.33 1.59 -10.02
C TRP A 92 -6.32 0.80 -10.87
N CYS A 93 -7.58 0.69 -10.44
CA CYS A 93 -8.63 0.09 -11.27
C CYS A 93 -8.84 0.83 -12.60
N ILE A 94 -8.84 2.16 -12.58
CA ILE A 94 -8.98 2.98 -13.78
C ILE A 94 -7.76 2.78 -14.69
N LEU A 95 -6.55 2.70 -14.12
CA LEU A 95 -5.32 2.44 -14.88
C LEU A 95 -5.31 1.04 -15.51
N ASP A 96 -5.69 0.00 -14.76
CA ASP A 96 -5.83 -1.37 -15.29
C ASP A 96 -6.85 -1.40 -16.44
N TYR A 97 -7.99 -0.71 -16.29
CA TYR A 97 -8.98 -0.61 -17.36
C TYR A 97 -8.44 0.15 -18.58
N ARG A 98 -7.63 1.19 -18.39
CA ARG A 98 -7.02 1.95 -19.50
C ARG A 98 -5.94 1.16 -20.25
N LEU A 99 -5.12 0.38 -19.54
CA LEU A 99 -3.97 -0.33 -20.09
C LEU A 99 -4.35 -1.72 -20.62
N GLU A 100 -5.05 -2.51 -19.82
CA GLU A 100 -5.36 -3.92 -20.12
C GLU A 100 -6.80 -4.12 -20.60
N ARG A 101 -7.66 -3.09 -20.51
CA ARG A 101 -9.11 -3.14 -20.78
C ARG A 101 -9.84 -4.25 -20.04
N LYS A 102 -9.30 -4.69 -18.91
CA LYS A 102 -9.87 -5.72 -18.04
C LYS A 102 -9.95 -5.19 -16.62
N TRP A 103 -11.04 -5.53 -15.94
CA TRP A 103 -11.21 -5.22 -14.53
C TRP A 103 -10.55 -6.32 -13.71
N SER A 104 -9.51 -5.97 -12.95
CA SER A 104 -8.79 -6.89 -12.08
C SER A 104 -9.04 -6.55 -10.62
N THR A 105 -9.64 -7.48 -9.88
CA THR A 105 -9.81 -7.35 -8.42
C THR A 105 -8.45 -7.30 -7.71
N VAL A 106 -7.45 -8.01 -8.23
CA VAL A 106 -6.08 -7.99 -7.69
C VAL A 106 -5.43 -6.62 -7.89
N GLY A 107 -5.71 -5.96 -9.03
CA GLY A 107 -5.27 -4.59 -9.31
C GLY A 107 -5.82 -3.59 -8.30
N PHE A 108 -7.11 -3.68 -7.99
CA PHE A 108 -7.75 -2.84 -6.96
C PHE A 108 -7.00 -2.91 -5.61
N TYR A 109 -6.77 -4.12 -5.09
CA TYR A 109 -6.11 -4.29 -3.80
C TYR A 109 -4.65 -3.84 -3.80
N ARG A 110 -3.94 -3.98 -4.91
CA ARG A 110 -2.59 -3.41 -5.07
C ARG A 110 -2.62 -1.89 -5.02
N GLY A 111 -3.61 -1.26 -5.65
CA GLY A 111 -3.85 0.17 -5.59
C GLY A 111 -4.16 0.68 -4.19
N VAL A 112 -4.99 -0.05 -3.44
CA VAL A 112 -5.29 0.24 -2.02
C VAL A 112 -4.01 0.27 -1.19
N VAL A 113 -3.16 -0.75 -1.31
CA VAL A 113 -1.88 -0.82 -0.59
C VAL A 113 -0.94 0.31 -1.02
N ALA A 114 -0.86 0.62 -2.32
CA ALA A 114 -0.07 1.73 -2.81
C ALA A 114 -0.53 3.10 -2.26
N GLY A 115 -1.84 3.30 -2.13
CA GLY A 115 -2.43 4.50 -1.51
C GLY A 115 -2.10 4.61 -0.03
N LEU A 116 -2.22 3.50 0.71
CA LEU A 116 -1.88 3.43 2.14
C LEU A 116 -0.40 3.74 2.42
N VAL A 117 0.52 3.20 1.61
CA VAL A 117 1.97 3.48 1.74
C VAL A 117 2.29 4.93 1.41
N SER A 118 1.65 5.47 0.38
CA SER A 118 1.88 6.84 -0.09
C SER A 118 1.47 7.90 0.94
N ILE A 119 0.42 7.65 1.72
CA ILE A 119 -0.13 8.63 2.66
C ILE A 119 0.51 8.59 4.06
N SER A 120 1.19 7.51 4.44
CA SER A 120 1.86 7.38 5.74
C SER A 120 2.81 8.53 6.15
N PRO A 121 3.62 9.17 5.27
CA PRO A 121 4.49 10.27 5.70
C PRO A 121 3.70 11.56 5.99
N GLY A 122 2.52 11.74 5.39
CA GLY A 122 1.73 12.99 5.43
C GLY A 122 0.39 12.90 6.18
N SER A 123 0.00 11.72 6.67
CA SER A 123 -1.34 11.48 7.21
C SER A 123 -1.76 12.46 8.31
N GLY A 124 -0.84 12.91 9.17
CA GLY A 124 -1.09 13.89 10.23
C GLY A 124 -0.65 15.34 9.95
N MET A 125 -0.34 15.68 8.69
CA MET A 125 0.19 16.99 8.29
C MET A 125 -0.40 17.58 6.99
N VAL A 126 -1.13 16.80 6.20
CA VAL A 126 -1.65 17.22 4.88
C VAL A 126 -2.90 18.11 4.99
N LEU A 127 -3.80 17.83 5.95
CA LEU A 127 -4.89 18.72 6.31
C LEU A 127 -4.43 19.54 7.51
N ARG A 128 -4.09 20.82 7.27
CA ARG A 128 -3.67 21.77 8.29
C ARG A 128 -4.76 22.79 8.51
#